data_AF-A0A072TI70-F1
#
_entry.id   AF-A0A072TI70-F1
#
_cell.length_a   1.000
_cell.length_b   1.000
_cell.length_c   1.000
_cell.angle_alpha   90.00
_cell.angle_beta   90.00
_cell.angle_gamma   90.00
#
_symmetry.space_group_name_H-M   'P 1'
#
loop_
_entity.id
_entity.type
_entity.pdbx_description
1 polymer ?
#
loop_
_entity_poly.entity_id
_entity_poly.type
_entity_poly.pdbx_seq_one_letter_code
_entity_poly.pdbx_strand_id
1 'polypeptide(L)'
;MEKMENGLEKGNGLSMFSEEELREMSGVSVFDEYVEVTCGCTSHRYGDAVGRLRVFLSGYLQIICECTPGCDEDKLTPAAFEKHSGRETARKWKNNIWVIINGDKVPLGKTVLLKYYNQVAKAANGSQRSQNGRVGHRDEFVRCTRCNKERRFRLRSKEECRIHHDAVSDANWKCSDLPYEKITCDDEEERGSRRVYRGCGRSPTCKGCTSCVCFGCDICRFSDCDCQTCTDFTSNVKA
;
A
#
# COMPACT_ATOMS: atom_id res chain seq x y z
N MET A 1 7.70 54.06 12.65
CA MET A 1 8.31 53.05 13.53
C MET A 1 7.37 52.85 14.69
N GLU A 2 6.50 51.86 14.62
CA GLU A 2 5.81 51.34 15.81
C GLU A 2 5.84 49.82 15.68
N LYS A 3 6.68 49.22 16.53
CA LYS A 3 6.70 47.78 16.78
C LYS A 3 5.53 47.49 17.70
N MET A 4 4.63 46.60 17.29
CA MET A 4 3.79 45.86 18.22
C MET A 4 4.15 44.38 18.07
N GLU A 5 5.17 43.99 18.84
CA GLU A 5 5.22 42.65 19.41
C GLU A 5 4.15 42.61 20.51
N ASN A 6 3.26 41.61 20.48
CA ASN A 6 2.69 41.08 21.70
C ASN A 6 2.10 39.68 21.48
N GLY A 7 2.76 38.72 22.13
CA GLY A 7 2.08 37.66 22.88
C GLY A 7 1.37 36.60 22.06
N LEU A 8 2.11 35.65 21.49
CA LEU A 8 1.54 34.32 21.29
C LEU A 8 1.63 33.58 22.63
N GLU A 9 0.54 33.65 23.38
CA GLU A 9 0.34 32.91 24.61
C GLU A 9 0.60 31.42 24.38
N LYS A 10 1.35 30.86 25.33
CA LYS A 10 1.81 29.48 25.36
C LYS A 10 0.62 28.57 25.69
N GLY A 11 -0.22 28.32 24.68
CA GLY A 11 -1.28 27.32 24.72
C GLY A 11 -0.67 25.93 24.61
N ASN A 12 -0.93 25.09 25.61
CA ASN A 12 -0.48 23.71 25.73
C ASN A 12 -1.25 22.79 24.75
N GLY A 13 -1.11 23.03 23.44
CA GLY A 13 -1.75 22.29 22.36
C GLY A 13 -0.78 21.33 21.68
N LEU A 14 -1.21 20.09 21.45
CA LEU A 14 -0.45 19.10 20.68
C LEU A 14 -0.08 19.67 19.30
N SER A 15 1.15 20.17 19.13
CA SER A 15 1.66 20.52 17.81
C SER A 15 1.63 19.26 16.93
N MET A 16 0.82 19.28 15.87
CA MET A 16 0.61 18.10 15.01
C MET A 16 1.90 17.58 14.38
N PHE A 17 2.83 18.49 14.10
CA PHE A 17 4.17 18.21 13.59
C PHE A 17 5.18 18.97 14.45
N SER A 18 6.40 18.46 14.57
CA SER A 18 7.46 19.22 15.22
C SER A 18 7.89 20.41 14.33
N GLU A 19 8.49 21.43 14.94
CA GLU A 19 9.01 22.57 14.18
C GLU A 19 10.08 22.11 13.18
N GLU A 20 10.93 21.15 13.57
CA GLU A 20 11.95 20.56 12.70
C GLU A 20 11.36 19.80 11.50
N GLU A 21 10.20 19.16 11.67
CA GLU A 21 9.50 18.46 10.58
C GLU A 21 8.99 19.43 9.50
N LEU A 22 8.70 20.68 9.86
CA LEU A 22 8.10 21.69 8.97
C LEU A 22 9.07 22.78 8.52
N ARG A 23 10.20 22.96 9.21
CA ARG A 23 11.11 24.11 9.07
C ARG A 23 11.50 24.44 7.63
N GLU A 24 11.76 23.40 6.83
CA GLU A 24 12.25 23.57 5.46
C GLU A 24 11.13 23.59 4.40
N MET A 25 9.87 23.48 4.82
CA MET A 25 8.73 23.49 3.92
C MET A 25 8.30 24.92 3.58
N SER A 26 7.91 25.16 2.33
CA SER A 26 7.42 26.47 1.90
C SER A 26 5.94 26.67 2.21
N GLY A 27 5.59 27.90 2.58
CA GLY A 27 4.19 28.32 2.79
C GLY A 27 3.53 27.66 3.99
N VAL A 28 4.31 27.29 5.01
CA VAL A 28 3.79 26.67 6.23
C VAL A 28 2.96 27.66 7.02
N SER A 29 1.76 27.24 7.44
CA SER A 29 0.95 27.93 8.44
C SER A 29 0.37 26.88 9.38
N VAL A 30 0.60 27.03 10.68
CA VAL A 30 0.14 26.10 11.71
C VAL A 30 -1.10 26.68 12.37
N PHE A 31 -2.18 25.90 12.39
CA PHE A 31 -3.44 26.22 13.04
C PHE A 31 -3.79 25.12 14.05
N ASP A 32 -4.74 25.39 14.94
CA ASP A 32 -5.12 24.45 16.01
C ASP A 32 -5.60 23.09 15.48
N GLU A 33 -6.30 23.08 14.34
CA GLU A 33 -6.91 21.86 13.77
C GLU A 33 -6.17 21.26 12.57
N TYR A 34 -5.30 22.04 11.93
CA TYR A 34 -4.58 21.63 10.74
C TYR A 34 -3.27 22.39 10.53
N VAL A 35 -2.36 21.76 9.79
CA VAL A 35 -1.21 22.45 9.19
C VAL A 35 -1.48 22.66 7.71
N GLU A 36 -1.15 23.84 7.23
CA GLU A 36 -1.25 24.22 5.82
C GLU A 36 0.15 24.40 5.23
N VAL A 37 0.35 23.93 4.00
CA VAL A 37 1.60 24.08 3.25
C VAL A 37 1.34 24.37 1.78
N THR A 38 2.30 24.99 1.08
CA THR A 38 2.24 25.10 -0.37
C THR A 38 2.39 23.73 -1.03
N CYS A 39 1.49 23.41 -1.95
CA CYS A 39 1.55 22.20 -2.77
C CYS A 39 1.31 22.52 -4.24
N GLY A 40 1.53 21.53 -5.09
CA GLY A 40 1.16 21.63 -6.49
C GLY A 40 1.20 20.29 -7.21
N CYS A 41 0.79 20.31 -8.47
CA CYS A 41 0.85 19.16 -9.36
C CYS A 41 1.27 19.63 -10.75
N THR A 42 2.27 18.96 -11.33
CA THR A 42 2.84 19.37 -12.62
C THR A 42 2.21 18.56 -13.76
N SER A 43 1.57 19.23 -14.70
CA SER A 43 1.11 18.67 -15.97
C SER A 43 2.13 18.90 -17.07
N HIS A 44 2.34 17.90 -17.93
CA HIS A 44 3.20 18.04 -19.11
C HIS A 44 2.67 19.09 -20.10
N ARG A 45 1.35 19.29 -20.13
CA ARG A 45 0.71 20.20 -21.09
C ARG A 45 0.50 21.60 -20.53
N TYR A 46 0.19 21.71 -19.25
CA TYR A 46 -0.27 22.97 -18.64
C TYR A 46 0.69 23.54 -17.59
N GLY A 47 1.82 22.87 -17.32
CA GLY A 47 2.75 23.31 -16.28
C GLY A 47 2.21 23.02 -14.88
N ASP A 48 2.59 23.84 -13.90
CA ASP A 48 2.22 23.64 -12.51
C ASP A 48 0.83 24.20 -12.19
N ALA A 49 -0.04 23.35 -11.66
CA ALA A 49 -1.18 23.79 -10.88
C ALA A 49 -0.75 23.88 -9.41
N VAL A 50 -0.84 25.06 -8.81
CA VAL A 50 -0.48 25.30 -7.39
C VAL A 50 -1.73 25.33 -6.50
N GLY A 51 -1.54 25.07 -5.21
CA GLY A 51 -2.59 25.16 -4.20
C GLY A 51 -2.04 25.07 -2.78
N ARG A 52 -2.94 25.14 -1.80
CA ARG A 52 -2.62 25.05 -0.37
C ARG A 52 -3.14 23.73 0.18
N LEU A 53 -2.23 22.86 0.62
CA LEU A 53 -2.59 21.58 1.25
C LEU A 53 -2.81 21.77 2.74
N ARG A 54 -4.00 21.42 3.23
CA ARG A 54 -4.34 21.31 4.65
C ARG A 54 -4.31 19.86 5.11
N VAL A 55 -3.60 19.63 6.20
CA VAL A 55 -3.44 18.32 6.85
C VAL A 55 -4.06 18.37 8.23
N PHE A 56 -5.08 17.56 8.48
CA PHE A 56 -5.82 17.52 9.74
C PHE A 56 -5.41 16.32 10.62
N LEU A 57 -5.54 16.45 11.94
CA LEU A 57 -5.31 15.35 12.89
C LEU A 57 -6.21 14.13 12.62
N SER A 58 -7.41 14.38 12.10
CA SER A 58 -8.37 13.36 11.66
C SER A 58 -7.90 12.54 10.46
N GLY A 59 -6.72 12.84 9.90
CA GLY A 59 -6.21 12.22 8.69
C GLY A 59 -6.89 12.69 7.41
N TYR A 60 -7.86 13.62 7.50
CA TYR A 60 -8.45 14.28 6.35
C TYR A 60 -7.41 15.19 5.68
N LEU A 61 -7.47 15.25 4.34
CA LEU A 61 -6.62 16.10 3.51
C LEU A 61 -7.51 16.94 2.60
N GLN A 62 -7.22 18.22 2.51
CA GLN A 62 -7.93 19.17 1.67
C GLN A 62 -6.92 20.04 0.93
N ILE A 63 -7.18 20.33 -0.34
CA ILE A 63 -6.39 21.26 -1.13
C ILE A 63 -7.29 22.41 -1.55
N ILE A 64 -6.85 23.63 -1.26
CA ILE A 64 -7.44 24.84 -1.84
C ILE A 64 -6.71 25.12 -3.14
N CYS A 65 -7.45 25.14 -4.25
CA CYS A 65 -6.86 25.33 -5.56
C CYS A 65 -6.52 26.81 -5.79
N GLU A 66 -5.29 27.10 -6.22
CA GLU A 66 -4.83 28.45 -6.56
C GLU A 66 -4.17 28.45 -7.96
N CYS A 67 -4.56 27.50 -8.81
CA CYS A 67 -3.86 27.22 -10.07
C CYS A 67 -3.92 28.38 -11.07
N THR A 68 -5.03 29.12 -11.09
CA THR A 68 -5.25 30.29 -11.95
C THR A 68 -6.22 31.28 -11.28
N PRO A 69 -6.08 32.59 -11.54
CA PRO A 69 -7.10 33.56 -11.15
C PRO A 69 -8.45 33.23 -11.79
N GLY A 70 -9.51 33.12 -10.98
CA GLY A 70 -10.84 32.73 -11.45
C GLY A 70 -11.07 31.21 -11.53
N CYS A 71 -10.21 30.40 -10.91
CA CYS A 71 -10.53 28.99 -10.69
C CYS A 71 -11.72 28.87 -9.72
N ASP A 72 -12.82 28.30 -10.19
CA ASP A 72 -14.05 28.09 -9.39
C ASP A 72 -13.96 26.89 -8.43
N GLU A 73 -12.88 26.12 -8.50
CA GLU A 73 -12.65 24.97 -7.63
C GLU A 73 -12.12 25.45 -6.27
N ASP A 74 -12.99 25.46 -5.25
CA ASP A 74 -12.62 25.84 -3.88
C ASP A 74 -11.84 24.71 -3.18
N LYS A 75 -12.56 23.75 -2.61
CA LYS A 75 -11.99 22.69 -1.75
C LYS A 75 -11.99 21.36 -2.47
N LEU A 76 -10.78 20.91 -2.80
CA LEU A 76 -10.55 19.65 -3.49
C LEU A 76 -9.96 18.59 -2.55
N THR A 77 -10.31 17.33 -2.79
CA THR A 77 -9.50 16.22 -2.28
C THR A 77 -8.20 16.13 -3.09
N PRO A 78 -7.12 15.51 -2.57
CA PRO A 78 -5.90 15.33 -3.33
C PRO A 78 -6.11 14.64 -4.69
N ALA A 79 -6.98 13.62 -4.75
CA ALA A 79 -7.30 12.95 -6.01
C ALA A 79 -8.06 13.87 -6.99
N ALA A 80 -8.97 14.71 -6.49
CA ALA A 80 -9.70 15.67 -7.32
C ALA A 80 -8.77 16.77 -7.84
N PHE A 81 -7.83 17.27 -7.02
CA PHE A 81 -6.81 18.22 -7.44
C PHE A 81 -5.85 17.64 -8.48
N GLU A 82 -5.40 16.39 -8.32
CA GLU A 82 -4.61 15.69 -9.35
C GLU A 82 -5.36 15.65 -10.69
N LYS A 83 -6.65 15.28 -10.67
CA LYS A 83 -7.48 15.28 -11.87
C LYS A 83 -7.63 16.68 -12.47
N HIS A 84 -7.95 17.66 -11.64
CA HIS A 84 -8.11 19.07 -12.04
C HIS A 84 -6.85 19.65 -12.69
N SER A 85 -5.67 19.28 -12.19
CA SER A 85 -4.38 19.70 -12.78
C SER A 85 -4.08 19.12 -14.17
N GLY A 86 -4.97 18.30 -14.74
CA GLY A 86 -4.81 17.70 -16.07
C GLY A 86 -4.12 16.33 -16.06
N ARG A 87 -4.14 15.61 -14.93
CA ARG A 87 -3.63 14.23 -14.80
C ARG A 87 -4.73 13.18 -14.66
N GLU A 88 -5.82 13.30 -15.42
CA GLU A 88 -7.06 12.51 -15.30
C GLU A 88 -6.88 10.97 -15.29
N THR A 89 -5.83 10.43 -15.92
CA THR A 89 -5.56 8.98 -15.96
C THR A 89 -4.67 8.46 -14.84
N ALA A 90 -4.03 9.34 -14.07
CA ALA A 90 -3.15 8.95 -12.98
C ALA A 90 -3.95 8.91 -11.68
N ARG A 91 -4.09 7.73 -11.06
CA ARG A 91 -4.61 7.57 -9.68
C ARG A 91 -3.45 7.56 -8.68
N LYS A 92 -2.48 8.46 -8.85
CA LYS A 92 -1.18 8.43 -8.15
C LYS A 92 -0.90 9.76 -7.46
N TRP A 93 -1.93 10.43 -6.94
CA TRP A 93 -1.83 11.74 -6.30
C TRP A 93 -0.71 11.84 -5.26
N LYS A 94 -0.44 10.78 -4.48
CA LYS A 94 0.68 10.76 -3.52
C LYS A 94 2.04 10.98 -4.17
N ASN A 95 2.22 10.57 -5.42
CA ASN A 95 3.47 10.72 -6.17
C ASN A 95 3.46 11.96 -7.06
N ASN A 96 2.28 12.40 -7.50
CA ASN A 96 2.14 13.48 -8.47
C ASN A 96 1.93 14.85 -7.82
N ILE A 97 1.32 14.89 -6.64
CA ILE A 97 1.25 16.10 -5.83
C ILE A 97 2.56 16.24 -5.08
N TRP A 98 3.16 17.40 -5.21
CA TRP A 98 4.41 17.77 -4.55
C TRP A 98 4.17 18.91 -3.57
N VAL A 99 5.09 19.03 -2.63
CA VAL A 99 5.29 20.22 -1.77
C VAL A 99 6.71 20.72 -2.00
N ILE A 100 7.00 21.95 -1.59
CA ILE A 100 8.36 22.51 -1.72
C ILE A 100 9.09 22.34 -0.40
N ILE A 101 10.22 21.64 -0.42
CA ILE A 101 11.12 21.45 0.72
C ILE A 101 12.52 21.88 0.29
N ASN A 102 13.15 22.83 0.99
CA ASN A 102 14.46 23.38 0.60
C ASN A 102 14.51 23.91 -0.86
N GLY A 103 13.38 24.38 -1.40
CA GLY A 103 13.27 24.81 -2.80
C GLY A 103 13.02 23.68 -3.82
N ASP A 104 13.09 22.41 -3.41
CA ASP A 104 12.85 21.27 -4.27
C ASP A 104 11.39 20.79 -4.22
N LYS A 105 10.86 20.38 -5.38
CA LYS A 105 9.55 19.72 -5.47
C LYS A 105 9.66 18.27 -4.98
N VAL A 106 9.16 18.01 -3.78
CA VAL A 106 9.17 16.69 -3.16
C VAL A 106 7.76 16.08 -3.22
N PRO A 107 7.58 14.87 -3.80
CA PRO A 107 6.30 14.18 -3.80
C PRO A 107 5.74 13.98 -2.40
N LEU A 108 4.44 14.21 -2.21
CA LEU A 108 3.78 14.17 -0.91
C LEU A 108 3.94 12.82 -0.20
N GLY A 109 3.97 11.73 -0.97
CA GLY A 109 4.22 10.36 -0.52
C GLY A 109 5.59 10.12 0.14
N LYS A 110 6.55 11.03 -0.07
CA LYS A 110 7.89 11.01 0.53
C LYS A 110 8.02 11.96 1.72
N THR A 111 6.94 12.63 2.13
CA THR A 111 6.95 13.61 3.22
C THR A 111 6.30 13.09 4.48
N VAL A 112 6.58 13.76 5.60
CA VAL A 112 5.94 13.48 6.91
C VAL A 112 4.45 13.88 6.94
N LEU A 113 4.00 14.75 6.03
CA LEU A 113 2.64 15.31 6.01
C LEU A 113 1.53 14.25 5.89
N LEU A 114 1.83 13.06 5.36
CA LEU A 114 0.87 11.96 5.28
C LEU A 114 0.79 11.09 6.54
N LYS A 115 1.47 11.45 7.64
CA LYS A 115 1.50 10.69 8.90
C LYS A 115 0.08 10.35 9.39
N TYR A 116 -0.76 11.35 9.61
CA TYR A 116 -2.12 11.18 10.13
C TYR A 116 -3.06 10.51 9.11
N TYR A 117 -3.00 10.92 7.84
CA TYR A 117 -3.73 10.26 6.76
C TYR A 117 -3.43 8.75 6.70
N ASN A 118 -2.16 8.38 6.78
CA ASN A 118 -1.74 6.98 6.73
C ASN A 118 -2.11 6.24 8.02
N GLN A 119 -2.11 6.89 9.19
CA GLN A 119 -2.57 6.29 10.44
C GLN A 119 -4.07 5.94 10.37
N VAL A 120 -4.90 6.87 9.90
CA VAL A 120 -6.35 6.64 9.74
C VAL A 120 -6.63 5.62 8.65
N ALA A 121 -5.91 5.69 7.52
CA ALA A 121 -6.01 4.66 6.49
C ALA A 121 -5.57 3.28 7.03
N LYS A 122 -4.55 3.20 7.89
CA LYS A 122 -4.14 1.94 8.55
C LYS A 122 -5.16 1.46 9.58
N ALA A 123 -5.84 2.36 10.29
CA ALA A 123 -6.87 2.03 11.27
C ALA A 123 -8.19 1.58 10.60
N ALA A 124 -8.60 2.25 9.53
CA ALA A 124 -9.73 1.85 8.68
C ALA A 124 -9.45 0.52 7.96
N ASN A 125 -8.21 0.32 7.53
CA ASN A 125 -7.70 -0.98 7.05
C ASN A 125 -7.21 -1.85 8.22
N GLY A 126 -7.63 -1.61 9.46
CA GLY A 126 -7.19 -2.34 10.66
C GLY A 126 -7.62 -3.81 10.68
N SER A 127 -8.62 -4.19 9.87
CA SER A 127 -8.93 -5.59 9.54
C SER A 127 -7.97 -6.21 8.51
N GLN A 128 -7.20 -5.38 7.80
CA GLN A 128 -6.19 -5.72 6.81
C GLN A 128 -4.83 -5.18 7.26
N ARG A 129 -4.34 -5.67 8.41
CA ARG A 129 -2.93 -5.53 8.80
C ARG A 129 -2.03 -5.69 7.59
N SER A 130 -1.13 -4.72 7.43
CA SER A 130 0.02 -4.70 6.54
C SER A 130 0.44 -6.09 6.03
N GLN A 131 0.09 -6.39 4.77
CA GLN A 131 0.74 -7.45 3.99
C GLN A 131 2.22 -7.14 3.68
N ASN A 132 2.75 -6.00 4.12
CA ASN A 132 4.17 -5.63 3.93
C ASN A 132 5.11 -6.17 5.02
N GLY A 133 4.63 -7.01 5.93
CA GLY A 133 5.47 -7.68 6.94
C GLY A 133 5.07 -9.11 7.27
N ARG A 134 3.99 -9.64 6.68
CA ARG A 134 3.78 -11.09 6.69
C ARG A 134 4.68 -11.68 5.63
N VAL A 135 5.43 -12.70 6.01
CA VAL A 135 6.05 -13.66 5.09
C VAL A 135 4.92 -14.27 4.27
N GLY A 136 4.49 -13.60 3.21
CA GLY A 136 3.62 -14.20 2.21
C GLY A 136 4.43 -15.29 1.55
N HIS A 137 3.95 -16.53 1.55
CA HIS A 137 4.63 -17.60 0.85
C HIS A 137 4.68 -17.28 -0.63
N ARG A 138 5.68 -17.81 -1.34
CA ARG A 138 5.71 -17.74 -2.79
C ARG A 138 4.46 -18.37 -3.37
N ASP A 139 4.08 -17.94 -4.57
CA ASP A 139 3.05 -18.65 -5.31
C ASP A 139 3.56 -20.06 -5.63
N GLU A 140 2.68 -21.03 -5.51
CA GLU A 140 2.95 -22.43 -5.83
C GLU A 140 1.99 -22.90 -6.93
N PHE A 141 2.29 -24.04 -7.54
CA PHE A 141 1.54 -24.57 -8.66
C PHE A 141 1.16 -26.02 -8.42
N VAL A 142 -0.09 -26.37 -8.70
CA VAL A 142 -0.56 -27.76 -8.69
C VAL A 142 -0.89 -28.18 -10.12
N ARG A 143 -0.48 -29.39 -10.49
CA ARG A 143 -0.71 -29.96 -11.82
C ARG A 143 -2.07 -30.65 -11.86
N CYS A 144 -2.89 -30.28 -12.83
CA CYS A 144 -4.13 -30.99 -13.09
C CYS A 144 -3.84 -32.40 -13.64
N THR A 145 -4.42 -33.41 -13.02
CA THR A 145 -4.27 -34.82 -13.41
C THR A 145 -4.90 -35.16 -14.76
N ARG A 146 -5.91 -34.40 -15.19
CA ARG A 146 -6.63 -34.61 -16.46
C ARG A 146 -5.93 -34.03 -17.68
N CYS A 147 -5.44 -32.80 -17.57
CA CYS A 147 -4.89 -32.06 -18.73
C CYS A 147 -3.41 -31.69 -18.58
N ASN A 148 -2.76 -32.05 -17.47
CA ASN A 148 -1.35 -31.76 -17.16
C ASN A 148 -0.97 -30.27 -17.05
N LYS A 149 -1.93 -29.35 -17.17
CA LYS A 149 -1.71 -27.91 -16.98
C LYS A 149 -1.48 -27.59 -15.50
N GLU A 150 -0.57 -26.68 -15.23
CA GLU A 150 -0.27 -26.13 -13.92
C GLU A 150 -1.18 -24.94 -13.60
N ARG A 151 -1.76 -24.93 -12.39
CA ARG A 151 -2.60 -23.85 -11.88
C ARG A 151 -1.99 -23.23 -10.63
N ARG A 152 -2.02 -21.90 -10.54
CA ARG A 152 -1.33 -21.10 -9.52
C ARG A 152 -2.15 -20.95 -8.24
N PHE A 153 -1.48 -21.04 -7.10
CA PHE A 153 -2.00 -20.78 -5.76
C PHE A 153 -1.19 -19.66 -5.10
N ARG A 154 -1.86 -18.64 -4.55
CA ARG A 154 -1.21 -17.40 -4.08
C ARG A 154 -0.73 -17.43 -2.63
N LEU A 155 -1.17 -18.38 -1.81
CA LEU A 155 -0.68 -18.62 -0.44
C LEU A 155 -0.50 -17.38 0.46
N ARG A 156 -1.43 -16.40 0.41
CA ARG A 156 -1.37 -15.16 1.21
C ARG A 156 -2.14 -15.26 2.52
N SER A 157 -3.15 -16.13 2.60
CA SER A 157 -3.94 -16.38 3.79
C SER A 157 -3.81 -17.84 4.27
N LYS A 158 -4.23 -18.10 5.52
CA LYS A 158 -4.30 -19.47 6.07
C LYS A 158 -5.27 -20.34 5.27
N GLU A 159 -6.37 -19.75 4.80
CA GLU A 159 -7.35 -20.41 3.93
C GLU A 159 -6.76 -20.77 2.57
N GLU A 160 -6.06 -19.84 1.91
CA GLU A 160 -5.37 -20.12 0.64
C GLU A 160 -4.27 -21.17 0.79
N CYS A 161 -3.54 -21.16 1.92
CA CYS A 161 -2.57 -22.20 2.25
C CYS A 161 -3.25 -23.56 2.45
N ARG A 162 -4.42 -23.60 3.10
CA ARG A 162 -5.19 -24.84 3.30
C ARG A 162 -5.69 -25.40 1.98
N ILE A 163 -6.27 -24.55 1.15
CA ILE A 163 -6.76 -24.93 -0.19
C ILE A 163 -5.64 -25.56 -1.02
N HIS A 164 -4.44 -24.97 -1.04
CA HIS A 164 -3.29 -25.58 -1.68
C HIS A 164 -2.90 -26.90 -1.01
N HIS A 165 -2.82 -26.93 0.31
CA HIS A 165 -2.42 -28.11 1.07
C HIS A 165 -3.27 -29.33 0.71
N ASP A 166 -4.59 -29.13 0.67
CA ASP A 166 -5.55 -30.15 0.30
C ASP A 166 -5.39 -30.54 -1.19
N ALA A 167 -5.20 -29.56 -2.08
CA ALA A 167 -5.00 -29.80 -3.51
C ALA A 167 -3.73 -30.61 -3.83
N VAL A 168 -2.63 -30.39 -3.11
CA VAL A 168 -1.40 -31.19 -3.27
C VAL A 168 -1.55 -32.60 -2.70
N SER A 169 -2.37 -32.74 -1.66
CA SER A 169 -2.63 -34.04 -1.03
C SER A 169 -3.63 -34.89 -1.82
N ASP A 170 -4.44 -34.27 -2.68
CA ASP A 170 -5.39 -34.96 -3.57
C ASP A 170 -4.70 -35.44 -4.86
N ALA A 171 -4.46 -36.75 -4.94
CA ALA A 171 -3.89 -37.41 -6.11
C ALA A 171 -4.76 -37.31 -7.38
N ASN A 172 -6.03 -36.89 -7.28
CA ASN A 172 -6.98 -36.76 -8.38
C ASN A 172 -7.32 -35.30 -8.70
N TRP A 173 -6.58 -34.34 -8.14
CA TRP A 173 -6.87 -32.92 -8.29
C TRP A 173 -6.98 -32.49 -9.77
N LYS A 174 -8.06 -31.77 -10.11
CA LYS A 174 -8.31 -31.25 -11.47
C LYS A 174 -8.61 -29.75 -11.47
N CYS A 175 -8.49 -29.12 -12.65
CA CYS A 175 -8.71 -27.68 -12.83
C CYS A 175 -10.03 -27.18 -12.20
N SER A 176 -11.12 -27.96 -12.34
CA SER A 176 -12.43 -27.62 -11.80
C SER A 176 -12.51 -27.62 -10.27
N ASP A 177 -11.51 -28.18 -9.58
CA ASP A 177 -11.45 -28.24 -8.12
C ASP A 177 -10.83 -26.97 -7.52
N LEU A 178 -10.41 -26.02 -8.34
CA LEU A 178 -9.91 -24.72 -7.88
C LEU A 178 -11.07 -23.87 -7.33
N PRO A 179 -11.07 -23.47 -6.04
CA PRO A 179 -12.28 -22.95 -5.41
C PRO A 179 -12.57 -21.46 -5.68
N TYR A 180 -11.57 -20.68 -6.10
CA TYR A 180 -11.70 -19.23 -6.28
C TYR A 180 -11.84 -18.78 -7.74
N GLU A 181 -11.54 -19.65 -8.72
CA GLU A 181 -11.67 -19.36 -10.14
C GLU A 181 -12.38 -20.52 -10.84
N LYS A 182 -13.42 -20.21 -11.63
CA LYS A 182 -14.11 -21.19 -12.47
C LYS A 182 -13.24 -21.53 -13.67
N ILE A 183 -12.24 -22.37 -13.45
CA ILE A 183 -11.28 -22.79 -14.48
C ILE A 183 -11.52 -24.25 -14.87
N THR A 184 -11.39 -24.51 -16.16
CA THR A 184 -11.59 -25.82 -16.78
C THR A 184 -10.30 -26.32 -17.41
N CYS A 185 -10.34 -27.55 -17.95
CA CYS A 185 -9.22 -28.10 -18.71
C CYS A 185 -9.05 -27.42 -20.07
N ASP A 186 -10.08 -26.77 -20.59
CA ASP A 186 -10.05 -26.09 -21.89
C ASP A 186 -9.35 -24.73 -21.79
N ASP A 187 -9.39 -24.10 -20.61
CA ASP A 187 -8.71 -22.84 -20.36
C ASP A 187 -7.18 -22.96 -20.53
N GLU A 188 -6.59 -21.96 -21.17
CA GLU A 188 -5.16 -21.90 -21.42
C GLU A 188 -4.32 -21.91 -20.13
N GLU A 189 -3.13 -22.49 -20.22
CA GLU A 189 -2.19 -22.48 -19.11
C GLU A 189 -1.55 -21.08 -18.97
N GLU A 190 -1.21 -20.69 -17.74
CA GLU A 190 -0.46 -19.46 -17.54
C GLU A 190 0.90 -19.51 -18.25
N ARG A 191 1.13 -18.52 -19.13
CA ARG A 191 2.38 -18.36 -19.87
C ARG A 191 3.58 -18.29 -18.91
N GLY A 192 4.63 -19.07 -19.20
CA GLY A 192 5.82 -19.19 -18.35
C GLY A 192 6.46 -17.86 -17.94
N SER A 193 6.44 -16.83 -18.81
CA SER A 193 6.97 -15.50 -18.49
C SER A 193 6.22 -14.79 -17.34
N ARG A 194 4.99 -15.20 -17.03
CA ARG A 194 4.19 -14.66 -15.92
C ARG A 194 4.35 -15.46 -14.62
N ARG A 195 4.86 -16.70 -14.67
CA ARG A 195 5.15 -17.56 -13.49
C ARG A 195 6.12 -16.90 -12.50
N VAL A 196 7.00 -16.03 -12.99
CA VAL A 196 8.10 -15.42 -12.22
C VAL A 196 7.64 -14.38 -11.19
N TYR A 197 6.40 -13.91 -11.21
CA TYR A 197 6.00 -12.82 -10.34
C TYR A 197 5.40 -13.29 -9.01
N ARG A 198 6.16 -13.01 -7.93
CA ARG A 198 5.81 -12.82 -6.50
C ARG A 198 6.13 -14.00 -5.56
N GLY A 199 7.02 -13.72 -4.60
CA GLY A 199 7.29 -14.61 -3.47
C GLY A 199 8.53 -14.27 -2.66
N CYS A 200 9.60 -13.79 -3.30
CA CYS A 200 10.83 -13.42 -2.60
C CYS A 200 10.97 -11.90 -2.49
N GLY A 201 11.09 -11.39 -1.27
CA GLY A 201 11.39 -9.98 -1.03
C GLY A 201 12.78 -9.55 -1.51
N ARG A 202 13.68 -10.51 -1.78
CA ARG A 202 15.07 -10.24 -2.21
C ARG A 202 15.27 -10.26 -3.72
N SER A 203 14.54 -11.08 -4.47
CA SER A 203 14.66 -11.14 -5.93
C SER A 203 13.39 -11.68 -6.60
N PRO A 204 12.88 -11.02 -7.66
CA PRO A 204 11.73 -11.52 -8.41
C PRO A 204 12.03 -12.83 -9.16
N THR A 205 13.30 -13.17 -9.41
CA THR A 205 13.70 -14.41 -10.10
C THR A 205 14.14 -15.51 -9.14
N CYS A 206 13.87 -15.35 -7.85
CA CYS A 206 14.29 -16.30 -6.83
C CYS A 206 13.67 -17.68 -7.05
N LYS A 207 14.51 -18.71 -7.20
CA LYS A 207 14.09 -20.12 -7.34
C LYS A 207 13.81 -20.82 -6.00
N GLY A 208 13.84 -20.09 -4.89
CA GLY A 208 13.64 -20.62 -3.52
C GLY A 208 14.90 -20.49 -2.66
N CYS A 209 15.18 -19.28 -2.16
CA CYS A 209 16.21 -19.10 -1.15
C CYS A 209 15.70 -19.54 0.23
N THR A 210 16.61 -19.68 1.20
CA THR A 210 16.28 -20.04 2.58
C THR A 210 15.28 -19.10 3.25
N SER A 211 15.18 -17.84 2.78
CA SER A 211 14.17 -16.89 3.24
C SER A 211 12.78 -17.07 2.60
N CYS A 212 12.64 -17.90 1.56
CA CYS A 212 11.38 -18.21 0.89
C CYS A 212 10.80 -19.57 1.31
N VAL A 213 11.65 -20.46 1.85
CA VAL A 213 11.22 -21.77 2.33
C VAL A 213 10.49 -21.58 3.65
N CYS A 214 9.24 -22.03 3.73
CA CYS A 214 8.46 -22.04 4.95
C CYS A 214 8.72 -23.34 5.71
N PHE A 215 9.28 -23.23 6.93
CA PHE A 215 9.51 -24.36 7.83
C PHE A 215 8.33 -24.58 8.80
N GLY A 216 7.11 -24.22 8.38
CA GLY A 216 5.89 -24.35 9.17
C GLY A 216 5.63 -23.12 10.03
N CYS A 217 5.07 -22.07 9.44
CA CYS A 217 4.54 -20.90 10.14
C CYS A 217 3.05 -21.06 10.52
N ASP A 218 2.49 -20.15 11.32
CA ASP A 218 1.11 -20.26 11.84
C ASP A 218 -0.01 -20.30 10.77
N ILE A 219 0.29 -19.91 9.52
CA ILE A 219 -0.65 -19.99 8.39
C ILE A 219 -0.51 -21.29 7.58
N CYS A 220 0.61 -22.02 7.69
CA CYS A 220 0.80 -23.34 7.08
C CYS A 220 0.61 -24.50 8.07
N ARG A 221 0.38 -24.19 9.34
CA ARG A 221 0.09 -25.19 10.38
C ARG A 221 -1.41 -25.47 10.42
N PHE A 222 -1.77 -26.72 10.15
CA PHE A 222 -3.12 -27.24 10.23
C PHE A 222 -3.14 -28.36 11.27
N SER A 223 -3.54 -28.02 12.49
CA SER A 223 -3.60 -28.97 13.63
C SER A 223 -4.67 -30.04 13.46
N ASP A 224 -5.56 -29.84 12.51
CA ASP A 224 -6.65 -30.72 12.10
C ASP A 224 -6.27 -31.60 10.90
N CYS A 225 -4.98 -31.68 10.53
CA CYS A 225 -4.48 -32.52 9.44
C CYS A 225 -3.31 -33.38 9.91
N ASP A 226 -3.43 -34.70 9.70
CA ASP A 226 -2.47 -35.71 10.17
C ASP A 226 -1.41 -36.08 9.11
N CYS A 227 -1.28 -35.31 8.04
CA CYS A 227 -0.25 -35.61 7.03
C CYS A 227 1.16 -35.40 7.59
N GLN A 228 2.16 -36.05 6.98
CA GLN A 228 3.55 -35.98 7.45
C GLN A 228 4.04 -34.52 7.51
N THR A 229 3.73 -33.69 6.51
CA THR A 229 4.12 -32.27 6.49
C THR A 229 3.55 -31.48 7.68
N CYS A 230 2.28 -31.67 8.01
CA CYS A 230 1.65 -31.01 9.17
C CYS A 230 2.21 -31.54 10.50
N THR A 231 2.49 -32.84 10.57
CA THR A 231 3.13 -33.48 11.72
C THR A 231 4.54 -32.92 11.94
N ASP A 232 5.33 -32.78 10.89
CA ASP A 232 6.69 -32.21 10.92
C ASP A 232 6.65 -30.73 11.33
N PHE A 233 5.73 -29.95 10.76
CA PHE A 233 5.54 -28.54 11.12
C PHE A 233 5.11 -28.34 12.57
N THR A 234 4.38 -29.28 13.15
CA THR A 234 3.93 -29.21 14.55
C THR A 234 5.01 -29.71 15.51
N SER A 235 5.80 -30.71 15.10
CA SER A 235 6.86 -31.31 15.91
C SER A 235 8.11 -30.41 16.02
N ASN A 236 8.45 -29.68 14.95
CA ASN A 236 9.58 -28.75 14.93
C ASN A 236 9.40 -27.48 15.81
N VAL A 237 8.26 -27.32 16.48
CA VAL A 237 7.96 -26.15 17.35
C VAL A 237 8.28 -26.44 18.83
N LYS A 238 8.49 -27.71 19.18
CA LYS A 238 8.78 -28.12 20.57
C LYS A 238 10.28 -28.13 20.91
N ALA A 239 11.14 -27.56 20.05
CA ALA A 239 12.59 -27.48 20.22
C ALA A 239 13.06 -26.04 20.43
#